data_AF-A0A1G2Y0L5-F1
#
_entry.id   AF-A0A1G2Y0L5-F1
#
_cell.length_a   1.000
_cell.length_b   1.000
_cell.length_c   1.000
_cell.angle_alpha   90.00
_cell.angle_beta   90.00
_cell.angle_gamma   90.00
#
_symmetry.space_group_name_H-M   'P 1'
#
loop_
_entity.id
_entity.type
_entity.pdbx_description
1 polymer ?
#
loop_
_entity_poly.entity_id
_entity_poly.type
_entity_poly.pdbx_seq_one_letter_code
_entity_poly.pdbx_strand_id
1 'polypeptide(L)'
;MKKINVNSIQSEYQSYIVLATNEKHEIDWDKLICLLCKDGEWTTQGAKTLVYLVQQYGSFILKNALALALAASNEDGEAGF
;
A
#
# COMPACT_ATOMS: atom_id res chain seq x y z
N MET A 1 7.20 12.12 -17.13
CA MET A 1 7.01 11.11 -16.06
C MET A 1 7.84 11.50 -14.85
N LYS A 2 7.19 11.77 -13.71
CA LYS A 2 7.88 11.77 -12.41
C LYS A 2 8.36 10.33 -12.17
N LYS A 3 9.64 10.15 -11.84
CA LYS A 3 10.12 8.85 -11.37
C LYS A 3 9.47 8.59 -10.01
N ILE A 4 8.61 7.58 -9.91
CA ILE A 4 8.11 7.12 -8.61
C ILE A 4 9.31 6.56 -7.84
N ASN A 5 9.64 7.19 -6.70
CA ASN A 5 10.66 6.67 -5.81
C ASN A 5 10.00 5.69 -4.82
N VAL A 6 9.84 4.44 -5.26
CA VAL A 6 9.22 3.38 -4.44
C VAL A 6 9.97 3.19 -3.12
N ASN A 7 11.30 3.44 -3.09
CA ASN A 7 12.11 3.25 -1.90
C ASN A 7 11.77 4.25 -0.78
N SER A 8 11.42 5.51 -1.11
CA SER A 8 11.04 6.48 -0.07
C SER A 8 9.69 6.14 0.54
N ILE A 9 8.74 5.67 -0.28
CA ILE A 9 7.42 5.22 0.17
C ILE A 9 7.56 3.94 1.01
N GLN A 10 8.43 3.02 0.60
CA GLN A 10 8.63 1.76 1.32
C GLN A 10 9.06 1.97 2.78
N SER A 11 9.93 2.94 3.08
CA SER A 11 10.37 3.22 4.46
C SER A 11 9.23 3.69 5.38
N GLU A 12 8.29 4.46 4.84
CA GLU A 12 7.09 4.90 5.55
C GLU A 12 6.19 3.70 5.89
N TYR A 13 5.88 2.87 4.90
CA TYR A 13 5.06 1.67 5.11
C TYR A 13 5.74 0.65 6.03
N GLN A 14 7.07 0.54 6.01
CA GLN A 14 7.81 -0.27 6.99
C GLN A 14 7.56 0.21 8.43
N SER A 15 7.50 1.53 8.65
CA SER A 15 7.19 2.11 9.96
C SER A 15 5.77 1.75 10.40
N TYR A 16 4.80 1.83 9.49
CA TYR A 16 3.42 1.40 9.79
C TYR A 16 3.31 -0.10 10.07
N ILE A 17 4.03 -0.93 9.33
CA ILE A 17 4.06 -2.38 9.56
C ILE A 17 4.65 -2.71 10.92
N VAL A 18 5.74 -2.05 11.33
CA VAL A 18 6.33 -2.23 12.67
C VAL A 18 5.31 -1.87 13.75
N LEU A 19 4.61 -0.74 13.62
CA LEU A 19 3.58 -0.33 14.58
C LEU A 19 2.36 -1.25 14.56
N ALA A 20 2.01 -1.82 13.42
CA ALA A 20 0.90 -2.75 13.25
C ALA A 20 1.24 -4.19 13.64
N THR A 21 2.51 -4.53 13.87
CA THR A 21 2.91 -5.90 14.22
C THR A 21 2.69 -6.15 15.71
N ASN A 22 2.05 -7.27 16.04
CA ASN A 22 1.80 -7.67 17.42
C ASN A 22 2.98 -8.44 18.03
N GLU A 23 2.89 -8.79 19.32
CA GLU A 23 3.93 -9.52 20.04
C GLU A 23 4.26 -10.90 19.45
N LYS A 24 3.33 -11.49 18.67
CA LYS A 24 3.52 -12.76 17.96
C LYS A 24 4.20 -12.60 16.60
N HIS A 25 4.66 -11.40 16.26
CA HIS A 25 5.24 -11.07 14.96
C HIS A 25 4.27 -11.23 13.78
N GLU A 26 2.97 -11.09 14.05
CA GLU A 26 1.92 -11.08 13.02
C GLU A 26 1.44 -9.64 12.80
N ILE A 27 1.16 -9.31 11.54
CA ILE A 27 0.62 -8.00 11.18
C ILE A 27 -0.86 -7.95 11.58
N ASP A 28 -1.23 -7.00 12.44
CA ASP A 28 -2.61 -6.61 12.68
C ASP A 28 -3.07 -5.69 11.54
N TRP A 29 -3.79 -6.28 10.59
CA TRP A 29 -4.26 -5.59 9.38
C TRP A 29 -5.28 -4.49 9.67
N ASP A 30 -6.11 -4.65 10.69
CA ASP A 30 -7.09 -3.62 11.09
C ASP A 30 -6.38 -2.42 11.71
N LYS A 31 -5.34 -2.67 12.51
CA LYS A 31 -4.45 -1.62 13.02
C LYS A 31 -3.69 -0.93 11.90
N LEU A 32 -3.21 -1.67 10.90
CA LEU A 32 -2.56 -1.08 9.72
C LEU A 32 -3.50 -0.17 8.94
N ILE A 33 -4.76 -0.58 8.72
CA ILE A 33 -5.78 0.27 8.07
C ILE A 33 -5.98 1.57 8.85
N CYS A 34 -6.07 1.49 10.18
CA CYS A 34 -6.19 2.67 11.03
C CYS A 34 -4.99 3.63 10.88
N LEU A 35 -3.76 3.09 10.86
CA LEU A 35 -2.54 3.89 10.67
C LEU A 35 -2.50 4.56 9.29
N LEU A 36 -2.85 3.83 8.24
CA LEU A 36 -2.90 4.37 6.87
C LEU A 36 -3.91 5.52 6.74
N CYS A 37 -5.07 5.41 7.40
CA CYS A 37 -6.07 6.48 7.37
C CYS A 37 -5.64 7.70 8.18
N LYS A 38 -5.01 7.47 9.33
CA LYS A 38 -4.67 8.54 10.27
C LYS A 38 -3.41 9.31 9.87
N ASP A 39 -2.37 8.58 9.50
CA ASP A 39 -1.03 9.13 9.29
C ASP A 39 -0.67 9.21 7.79
N GLY A 40 -1.28 8.37 6.96
CA GLY A 40 -1.01 8.28 5.51
C GLY A 40 -2.09 8.90 4.61
N GLU A 41 -3.05 9.63 5.20
CA GLU A 41 -4.13 10.36 4.51
C GLU A 41 -5.05 9.50 3.61
N TRP A 42 -5.02 8.18 3.76
CA TRP A 42 -5.90 7.30 2.99
C TRP A 42 -7.36 7.42 3.43
N THR A 43 -8.26 7.32 2.46
CA THR A 43 -9.64 6.97 2.78
C THR A 43 -9.69 5.55 3.37
N THR A 44 -10.67 5.27 4.24
CA THR A 44 -10.83 3.91 4.80
C THR A 44 -11.01 2.86 3.71
N GLN A 45 -11.69 3.21 2.61
CA GLN A 45 -11.88 2.31 1.48
C GLN A 45 -10.57 2.07 0.70
N GLY A 46 -9.78 3.13 0.49
CA GLY A 46 -8.46 3.01 -0.14
C GLY A 46 -7.50 2.14 0.68
N ALA A 47 -7.41 2.39 1.98
CA ALA A 47 -6.58 1.59 2.88
C ALA A 47 -6.98 0.10 2.91
N LYS A 48 -8.28 -0.19 2.98
CA LYS A 48 -8.80 -1.58 2.89
C LYS A 48 -8.47 -2.24 1.57
N THR A 49 -8.60 -1.50 0.46
CA THR A 49 -8.29 -2.01 -0.87
C THR A 49 -6.80 -2.31 -1.01
N LEU A 50 -5.94 -1.43 -0.49
CA LEU A 50 -4.50 -1.64 -0.49
C LEU A 50 -4.10 -2.89 0.30
N VAL A 51 -4.65 -3.08 1.51
CA VAL A 51 -4.41 -4.29 2.32
C VAL A 51 -4.90 -5.54 1.61
N TYR A 52 -6.09 -5.50 1.02
CA TYR A 52 -6.63 -6.61 0.24
C TYR A 52 -5.70 -6.99 -0.91
N LEU A 53 -5.20 -6.01 -1.67
CA LEU A 53 -4.28 -6.25 -2.78
C LEU A 53 -2.99 -6.93 -2.31
N VAL A 54 -2.42 -6.49 -1.19
CA VAL A 54 -1.21 -7.09 -0.60
C VAL A 54 -1.46 -8.53 -0.17
N GLN A 55 -2.56 -8.80 0.52
CA GLN A 55 -2.90 -10.15 1.02
C GLN A 55 -3.21 -11.14 -0.09
N GLN A 56 -3.91 -10.71 -1.15
CA GLN A 56 -4.36 -11.62 -2.21
C GLN A 56 -3.32 -11.83 -3.31
N TYR A 57 -2.56 -10.79 -3.66
CA TYR A 57 -1.74 -10.79 -4.86
C TYR A 57 -0.24 -10.73 -4.57
N GLY A 58 0.15 -10.21 -3.40
CA GLY A 58 1.55 -10.09 -2.98
C GLY A 58 2.41 -9.26 -3.94
N SER A 59 3.72 -9.23 -3.68
CA SER A 59 4.64 -8.38 -4.45
C SER A 59 4.83 -8.83 -5.89
N PHE A 60 4.60 -10.11 -6.22
CA PHE A 60 4.81 -10.64 -7.57
C PHE A 60 3.84 -10.03 -8.58
N ILE A 61 2.53 -10.01 -8.28
CA ILE A 61 1.54 -9.42 -9.17
C ILE A 61 1.61 -7.88 -9.09
N LEU A 62 1.72 -7.32 -7.88
CA LEU A 62 1.67 -5.87 -7.70
C LEU A 62 2.83 -5.14 -8.36
N LYS A 63 4.06 -5.70 -8.36
CA LYS A 63 5.18 -5.10 -9.10
C LYS A 63 4.96 -5.09 -10.62
N ASN A 64 4.30 -6.13 -11.15
CA ASN A 64 3.98 -6.21 -12.57
C ASN A 64 2.82 -5.27 -12.93
N ALA A 65 1.82 -5.13 -12.07
CA ALA A 65 0.74 -4.16 -12.24
C ALA A 65 1.29 -2.72 -12.26
N LEU A 66 2.20 -2.37 -11.35
CA LEU A 66 2.88 -1.07 -11.35
C LEU A 66 3.70 -0.86 -12.64
N ALA A 67 4.49 -1.85 -13.06
CA ALA A 67 5.26 -1.76 -14.29
C ALA A 67 4.37 -1.54 -15.53
N LEU A 68 3.22 -2.23 -15.59
CA LEU A 68 2.24 -2.07 -16.66
C LEU A 68 1.59 -0.68 -16.63
N ALA A 69 1.19 -0.17 -15.47
CA ALA A 69 0.61 1.16 -15.31
C ALA A 69 1.58 2.26 -15.78
N LEU A 70 2.85 2.16 -15.38
CA LEU A 70 3.91 3.06 -15.82
C LEU A 70 4.14 3.00 -17.35
N ALA A 71 4.18 1.79 -17.92
CA ALA A 71 4.33 1.62 -19.36
C ALA A 71 3.13 2.17 -20.16
N ALA A 72 1.92 2.09 -19.58
CA ALA A 72 0.69 2.62 -20.17
C ALA A 72 0.49 4.13 -19.92
N SER A 73 1.39 4.79 -19.18
CA SER A 73 1.21 6.19 -18.71
C SER A 73 -0.09 6.40 -17.94
N ASN A 74 -0.54 5.39 -17.20
CA ASN A 74 -1.72 5.47 -16.34
C ASN A 74 -1.28 5.69 -14.89
N GLU A 75 -1.38 6.93 -14.40
CA GLU A 75 -0.93 7.32 -13.05
C GLU A 75 -2.04 7.11 -12.00
N ASP A 76 -3.26 7.58 -12.27
CA ASP A 76 -4.42 7.44 -11.39
C ASP A 76 -5.47 6.52 -12.02
N GLY A 77 -5.79 5.43 -11.33
CA GLY A 77 -6.86 4.53 -11.74
C GLY A 77 -8.26 5.10 -11.48
N GLU A 78 -9.28 4.45 -12.03
CA GLU A 78 -10.68 4.91 -11.94
C GLU A 78 -11.38 4.59 -10.61
N ALA A 79 -10.63 4.06 -9.63
CA ALA A 79 -11.21 3.50 -8.41
C ALA A 79 -11.60 4.58 -7.38
N GLY A 80 -11.08 5.80 -7.51
CA GLY A 80 -11.60 7.01 -6.85
C GLY A 80 -11.43 7.08 -5.34
N PHE A 81 -10.37 6.49 -4.77
CA PHE A 81 -10.12 6.43 -3.33
C PHE A 81 -8.71 6.83 -2.92
#